data_AF-A0A9D2ANB2-F1
#
_entry.id   AF-A0A9D2ANB2-F1
#
_cell.length_a   1.000
_cell.length_b   1.000
_cell.length_c   1.000
_cell.angle_alpha   90.00
_cell.angle_beta   90.00
_cell.angle_gamma   90.00
#
_symmetry.space_group_name_H-M   'P 1'
#
loop_
_entity.id
_entity.type
_entity.pdbx_description
1 polymer ?
#
loop_
_entity_poly.entity_id
_entity_poly.type
_entity_poly.pdbx_seq_one_letter_code
_entity_poly.pdbx_strand_id
1 'polypeptide(L)'
;MELLRLEHKKLWHRRSVQTGVLLCFLYIIIFGDLLSYQWFTFGSADDFTSSFGNHFDGYSNIRKKQEYAKQWEGDLTDETLQAMVRDYQERAGSNDISEYEMTDWEALNAWVQTLWPELEEADQPYIMISYVDPSQLTGFEERREKALDNFLDMNGQTGEEKEYFLNMYTKVDTPLQYRWTKGWTFVTADFVSQCGVILGIFLAIGIAPMFCGEWHDRTKALIATTKNGWKKIAGVKVMAAVLFTLELYGIITVSSVFLQIVFLGTEGWDMPIQCIKILAAAPWNVLQAEIYEYIYLLLAALGYTGIVLLCSALTKSNYVSLLISLAIIFVPMAASQFLPLWGQRLLDLIPFVGSSTDIFRTNTYHLFGLRIWSPYLLITVPISLGLISLPFAVHFWAKRAKI
;
A
#
# COMPACT_ATOMS: atom_id res chain seq x y z
N MET A 1 -8.43 5.68 -34.01
CA MET A 1 -7.43 6.56 -33.38
C MET A 1 -7.95 7.97 -33.14
N GLU A 2 -8.49 8.67 -34.14
CA GLU A 2 -8.97 10.05 -33.98
C GLU A 2 -10.07 10.22 -32.91
N LEU A 3 -11.11 9.36 -32.91
CA LEU A 3 -12.17 9.40 -31.89
C LEU A 3 -11.63 9.20 -30.46
N LEU A 4 -10.64 8.33 -30.29
CA LEU A 4 -10.01 8.10 -28.99
C LEU A 4 -9.26 9.34 -28.51
N ARG A 5 -8.50 9.98 -29.40
CA ARG A 5 -7.82 11.24 -29.10
C ARG A 5 -8.80 12.35 -28.71
N LEU A 6 -9.95 12.44 -29.38
CA LEU A 6 -10.97 13.44 -29.07
C LEU A 6 -11.66 13.18 -27.73
N GLU A 7 -12.05 11.94 -27.42
CA GLU A 7 -12.64 11.58 -26.13
C GLU A 7 -11.66 11.76 -24.97
N HIS A 8 -10.40 11.37 -25.17
CA HIS A 8 -9.34 11.57 -24.19
C HIS A 8 -9.06 13.07 -23.97
N LYS A 9 -8.98 13.87 -25.03
CA LYS A 9 -8.86 15.33 -24.94
C LYS A 9 -10.08 15.95 -24.22
N LYS A 10 -11.30 15.46 -24.50
CA LYS A 10 -12.53 15.89 -23.82
C LYS A 10 -12.43 15.61 -22.31
N LEU A 11 -11.93 14.44 -21.93
CA LEU A 11 -11.71 14.07 -20.53
C LEU A 11 -10.77 15.08 -19.85
N TRP A 12 -9.60 15.34 -20.42
CA TRP A 12 -8.56 16.21 -19.86
C TRP A 12 -8.91 17.70 -19.88
N HIS A 13 -9.81 18.14 -20.76
CA HIS A 13 -10.23 19.53 -20.82
C HIS A 13 -11.28 19.89 -19.74
N ARG A 14 -11.81 18.90 -19.01
CA ARG A 14 -12.73 19.16 -17.89
C ARG A 14 -11.95 19.75 -16.72
N ARG A 15 -12.41 20.91 -16.23
CA ARG A 15 -11.79 21.60 -15.08
C ARG A 15 -11.72 20.71 -13.85
N SER A 16 -12.76 19.92 -13.57
CA SER A 16 -12.76 18.97 -12.46
C SER A 16 -11.65 17.92 -12.56
N VAL A 17 -11.32 17.45 -13.78
CA VAL A 17 -10.22 16.51 -14.01
C VAL A 17 -8.88 17.19 -13.79
N GLN A 18 -8.67 18.36 -14.37
CA GLN A 18 -7.41 19.11 -14.23
C GLN A 18 -7.12 19.46 -12.77
N THR A 19 -8.10 20.02 -12.06
CA THR A 19 -7.99 20.33 -10.64
C THR A 19 -7.84 19.06 -9.81
N GLY A 20 -8.57 18.00 -10.15
CA GLY A 20 -8.47 16.71 -9.46
C GLY A 20 -7.07 16.10 -9.57
N VAL A 21 -6.51 16.02 -10.77
CA VAL A 21 -5.15 15.50 -11.00
C VAL A 21 -4.12 16.36 -10.26
N LEU A 22 -4.24 17.69 -10.31
CA LEU A 22 -3.33 18.58 -9.59
C LEU A 22 -3.40 18.35 -8.07
N LEU A 23 -4.60 18.28 -7.50
CA LEU A 23 -4.78 18.02 -6.06
C LEU A 23 -4.30 16.63 -5.66
N CYS A 24 -4.53 15.63 -6.50
CA CYS A 24 -4.02 14.27 -6.30
C CYS A 24 -2.50 14.26 -6.25
N PHE A 25 -1.86 14.93 -7.22
CA PHE A 25 -0.41 15.08 -7.27
C PHE A 25 0.13 15.83 -6.05
N LEU A 26 -0.47 16.98 -5.71
CA LEU A 26 -0.06 17.75 -4.53
C LEU A 26 -0.19 16.93 -3.25
N TYR A 27 -1.28 16.21 -3.07
CA TYR A 27 -1.47 15.41 -1.87
C TYR A 27 -0.48 14.24 -1.80
N ILE A 28 -0.38 13.43 -2.85
CA ILE A 28 0.45 12.21 -2.79
C ILE A 28 1.94 12.56 -2.86
N ILE A 29 2.36 13.42 -3.79
CA ILE A 29 3.78 13.67 -4.05
C ILE A 29 4.35 14.74 -3.13
N ILE A 30 3.61 15.81 -2.82
CA ILE A 30 4.14 16.86 -1.94
C ILE A 30 3.93 16.47 -0.48
N PHE A 31 2.71 16.17 -0.06
CA PHE A 31 2.45 15.81 1.34
C PHE A 31 2.88 14.38 1.68
N GLY A 32 2.52 13.41 0.84
CA GLY A 32 2.82 11.99 1.08
C GLY A 32 4.30 11.65 0.96
N ASP A 33 5.00 12.14 -0.08
CA ASP A 33 6.43 11.86 -0.27
C ASP A 33 7.32 12.99 0.27
N LEU A 34 7.35 14.15 -0.41
CA LEU A 34 8.40 15.17 -0.18
C LEU A 34 8.44 15.67 1.27
N LEU A 35 7.29 16.01 1.85
CA LEU A 35 7.22 16.46 3.24
C LEU A 35 7.48 15.32 4.22
N SER A 36 7.08 14.09 3.93
CA SER A 36 7.40 12.94 4.79
C SER A 36 8.91 12.68 4.83
N TYR A 37 9.57 12.71 3.67
CA TYR A 37 11.02 12.52 3.57
C TYR A 37 11.83 13.67 4.18
N GLN A 38 11.38 14.92 4.06
CA GLN A 38 12.14 16.05 4.60
C GLN A 38 11.81 16.36 6.05
N TRP A 39 10.59 16.05 6.52
CA TRP A 39 10.06 16.62 7.75
C TRP A 39 9.39 15.58 8.65
N PHE A 40 8.24 15.01 8.23
CA PHE A 40 7.39 14.24 9.15
C PHE A 40 8.02 12.92 9.62
N THR A 41 8.68 12.19 8.72
CA THR A 41 9.19 10.84 9.02
C THR A 41 10.69 10.84 9.28
N PHE A 42 11.45 11.65 8.54
CA PHE A 42 12.91 11.61 8.61
C PHE A 42 13.57 12.94 9.02
N GLY A 43 12.82 14.01 9.23
CA GLY A 43 13.37 15.24 9.82
C GLY A 43 13.89 14.98 11.24
N SER A 44 14.99 15.61 11.64
CA SER A 44 15.54 15.42 13.00
C SER A 44 14.64 16.08 14.04
N ALA A 45 14.37 15.40 15.15
CA ALA A 45 13.57 15.95 16.26
C ALA A 45 14.46 16.53 17.36
N ASP A 46 14.09 17.72 17.87
CA ASP A 46 14.68 18.29 19.09
C ASP A 46 13.95 17.83 20.36
N ASP A 47 12.66 17.50 20.23
CA ASP A 47 11.79 17.03 21.32
C ASP A 47 10.73 16.06 20.75
N PHE A 48 10.51 14.93 21.42
CA PHE A 48 9.69 13.80 20.94
C PHE A 48 8.19 13.99 21.15
N THR A 49 7.76 15.22 21.37
CA THR A 49 6.37 15.55 21.67
C THR A 49 5.50 15.70 20.42
N SER A 50 6.08 16.07 19.27
CA SER A 50 5.34 16.12 18.00
C SER A 50 6.23 16.08 16.76
N SER A 51 5.80 15.38 15.71
CA SER A 51 6.47 15.39 14.39
C SER A 51 6.46 16.76 13.69
N PHE A 52 5.60 17.70 14.13
CA PHE A 52 5.63 19.09 13.64
C PHE A 52 6.79 19.90 14.23
N GLY A 53 7.42 19.41 15.30
CA GLY A 53 8.65 19.97 15.87
C GLY A 53 9.91 19.53 15.13
N ASN A 54 9.81 18.59 14.19
CA ASN A 54 10.95 18.10 13.43
C ASN A 54 11.54 19.21 12.55
N HIS A 55 12.82 19.06 12.22
CA HIS A 55 13.51 19.92 11.25
C HIS A 55 13.19 19.51 9.81
N PHE A 56 13.34 20.46 8.89
CA PHE A 56 13.23 20.22 7.45
C PHE A 56 14.60 19.82 6.86
N ASP A 57 15.18 18.75 7.37
CA ASP A 57 16.54 18.30 7.07
C ASP A 57 16.65 16.78 6.80
N GLY A 58 15.50 16.15 6.51
CA GLY A 58 15.41 14.70 6.41
C GLY A 58 16.31 14.09 5.35
N TYR A 59 16.65 14.78 4.26
CA TYR A 59 17.66 14.29 3.30
C TYR A 59 19.02 14.02 3.96
N SER A 60 19.54 14.98 4.74
CA SER A 60 20.79 14.80 5.47
C SER A 60 20.66 13.77 6.59
N ASN A 61 19.51 13.74 7.28
CA ASN A 61 19.28 12.79 8.35
C ASN A 61 19.23 11.35 7.84
N ILE A 62 18.56 11.08 6.71
CA ILE A 62 18.54 9.77 6.05
C ILE A 62 19.96 9.29 5.76
N ARG A 63 20.83 10.16 5.21
CA ARG A 63 22.24 9.78 4.93
C ARG A 63 23.02 9.45 6.20
N LYS A 64 22.81 10.19 7.29
CA LYS A 64 23.40 9.86 8.60
C LYS A 64 22.91 8.49 9.09
N LYS A 65 21.60 8.22 9.01
CA LYS A 65 21.00 6.93 9.39
C LYS A 65 21.53 5.77 8.57
N GLN A 66 21.70 5.96 7.25
CA GLN A 66 22.29 4.97 6.36
C GLN A 66 23.75 4.70 6.69
N GLU A 67 24.57 5.76 6.84
CA GLU A 67 25.98 5.60 7.20
C GLU A 67 26.14 4.94 8.57
N TYR A 68 25.26 5.30 9.51
CA TYR A 68 25.21 4.69 10.84
C TYR A 68 24.89 3.20 10.80
N ALA A 69 23.90 2.81 9.99
CA ALA A 69 23.49 1.42 9.85
C ALA A 69 24.58 0.54 9.21
N LYS A 70 25.59 1.12 8.55
CA LYS A 70 26.68 0.36 7.92
C LYS A 70 27.49 -0.48 8.89
N GLN A 71 27.55 -0.08 10.16
CA GLN A 71 28.26 -0.86 11.18
C GLN A 71 27.56 -2.19 11.52
N TRP A 72 26.29 -2.33 11.13
CA TRP A 72 25.45 -3.51 11.37
C TRP A 72 25.24 -4.36 10.11
N GLU A 73 25.92 -4.05 8.99
CA GLU A 73 25.71 -4.82 7.75
C GLU A 73 26.20 -6.26 7.88
N GLY A 74 25.38 -7.18 7.38
CA GLY A 74 25.70 -8.60 7.30
C GLY A 74 24.67 -9.45 8.02
N ASP A 75 25.14 -10.57 8.57
CA ASP A 75 24.29 -11.57 9.22
C ASP A 75 23.68 -11.00 10.51
N LEU A 76 22.35 -10.98 10.60
CA LEU A 76 21.61 -10.65 11.80
C LEU A 76 21.65 -11.86 12.75
N THR A 77 22.68 -11.91 13.58
CA THR A 77 22.90 -12.94 14.63
C THR A 77 22.56 -12.42 16.02
N ASP A 78 22.57 -13.32 17.00
CA ASP A 78 22.48 -12.97 18.42
C ASP A 78 23.49 -11.86 18.77
N GLU A 79 24.76 -12.00 18.40
CA GLU A 79 25.81 -11.02 18.71
C GLU A 79 25.51 -9.64 18.12
N THR A 80 24.99 -9.58 16.89
CA THR A 80 24.64 -8.30 16.25
C THR A 80 23.46 -7.63 16.96
N LEU A 81 22.40 -8.36 17.29
CA LEU A 81 21.26 -7.85 18.06
C LEU A 81 21.70 -7.33 19.43
N GLN A 82 22.56 -8.08 20.11
CA GLN A 82 23.11 -7.66 21.39
C GLN A 82 23.93 -6.37 21.28
N ALA A 83 24.73 -6.24 20.23
CA ALA A 83 25.53 -5.04 20.00
C ALA A 83 24.63 -3.83 19.67
N MET A 84 23.58 -4.01 18.86
CA MET A 84 22.60 -2.96 18.55
C MET A 84 21.87 -2.47 19.80
N VAL A 85 21.45 -3.37 20.71
CA VAL A 85 20.78 -2.99 21.96
C VAL A 85 21.74 -2.30 22.93
N ARG A 86 22.99 -2.77 23.06
CA ARG A 86 24.01 -2.08 23.87
C ARG A 86 24.25 -0.65 23.40
N ASP A 87 24.43 -0.48 22.09
CA ASP A 87 24.64 0.83 21.50
C ASP A 87 23.44 1.77 21.74
N TYR A 88 22.21 1.26 21.59
CA TYR A 88 21.01 2.02 21.92
C TYR A 88 21.03 2.49 23.39
N GLN A 89 21.33 1.59 24.33
CA GLN A 89 21.38 1.90 25.76
C GLN A 89 22.45 2.93 26.11
N GLU A 90 23.63 2.84 25.49
CA GLU A 90 24.71 3.81 25.66
C GLU A 90 24.31 5.20 25.17
N ARG A 91 23.68 5.30 24.00
CA ARG A 91 23.22 6.58 23.43
C ARG A 91 22.08 7.19 24.22
N ALA A 92 21.09 6.38 24.61
CA ALA A 92 19.97 6.83 25.44
C ALA A 92 20.45 7.40 26.78
N GLY A 93 21.52 6.84 27.37
CA GLY A 93 22.12 7.35 28.61
C GLY A 93 22.94 8.64 28.45
N SER A 94 23.36 9.00 27.23
CA SER A 94 24.30 10.10 26.96
C SER A 94 23.65 11.49 26.86
N ASN A 95 22.32 11.59 26.98
CA ASN A 95 21.50 12.78 26.64
C ASN A 95 21.67 13.28 25.18
N ASP A 96 22.40 12.57 24.31
CA ASP A 96 22.44 12.84 22.88
C ASP A 96 21.25 12.19 22.18
N ILE A 97 20.17 12.96 22.15
CA ILE A 97 18.91 12.60 21.54
C ILE A 97 19.07 12.28 20.04
N SER A 98 19.94 12.98 19.33
CA SER A 98 20.07 12.86 17.87
C SER A 98 20.68 11.53 17.45
N GLU A 99 21.50 10.94 18.31
CA GLU A 99 22.23 9.72 18.03
C GLU A 99 21.36 8.46 18.19
N TYR A 100 20.44 8.41 19.17
CA TYR A 100 19.58 7.24 19.30
C TYR A 100 18.56 7.11 18.15
N GLU A 101 18.19 8.22 17.49
CA GLU A 101 17.37 8.19 16.27
C GLU A 101 18.09 7.55 15.07
N MET A 102 19.41 7.44 15.14
CA MET A 102 20.22 6.79 14.11
C MET A 102 20.11 5.27 14.20
N THR A 103 20.02 4.74 15.42
CA THR A 103 19.65 3.35 15.65
C THR A 103 18.19 3.18 15.22
N ASP A 104 17.88 2.17 14.40
CA ASP A 104 16.51 1.83 14.01
C ASP A 104 15.75 1.22 15.20
N TRP A 105 15.61 2.02 16.25
CA TRP A 105 15.22 1.59 17.59
C TRP A 105 13.76 1.13 17.62
N GLU A 106 12.91 1.66 16.74
CA GLU A 106 11.52 1.22 16.59
C GLU A 106 11.47 -0.23 16.09
N ALA A 107 12.21 -0.54 15.02
CA ALA A 107 12.31 -1.89 14.48
C ALA A 107 12.96 -2.84 15.50
N LEU A 108 14.09 -2.41 16.09
CA LEU A 108 14.80 -3.20 17.09
C LEU A 108 13.92 -3.51 18.31
N ASN A 109 13.19 -2.51 18.83
CA ASN A 109 12.27 -2.70 19.94
C ASN A 109 11.12 -3.64 19.56
N ALA A 110 10.53 -3.47 18.38
CA ALA A 110 9.48 -4.36 17.89
C ALA A 110 9.96 -5.81 17.77
N TRP A 111 11.19 -6.04 17.30
CA TRP A 111 11.79 -7.38 17.23
C TRP A 111 11.99 -7.96 18.63
N VAL A 112 12.57 -7.19 19.55
CA VAL A 112 12.85 -7.67 20.91
C VAL A 112 11.56 -8.01 21.66
N GLN A 113 10.53 -7.16 21.57
CA GLN A 113 9.21 -7.43 22.15
C GLN A 113 8.54 -8.66 21.55
N THR A 114 8.68 -8.87 20.23
CA THR A 114 8.05 -10.01 19.55
C THR A 114 8.73 -11.34 19.89
N LEU A 115 10.06 -11.34 20.03
CA LEU A 115 10.86 -12.57 20.15
C LEU A 115 11.23 -12.94 21.60
N TRP A 116 11.23 -11.98 22.52
CA TRP A 116 11.49 -12.17 23.95
C TRP A 116 10.38 -11.56 24.83
N PRO A 117 9.10 -11.85 24.60
CA PRO A 117 8.01 -11.25 25.38
C PRO A 117 8.12 -11.54 26.89
N GLU A 118 8.82 -12.60 27.29
CA GLU A 118 9.06 -12.92 28.70
C GLU A 118 10.01 -11.97 29.43
N LEU A 119 10.80 -11.17 28.69
CA LEU A 119 11.69 -10.15 29.26
C LEU A 119 10.99 -8.79 29.40
N GLU A 120 9.73 -8.68 28.96
CA GLU A 120 8.94 -7.47 29.13
C GLU A 120 8.49 -7.31 30.59
N GLU A 121 8.91 -6.21 31.21
CA GLU A 121 8.54 -5.86 32.59
C GLU A 121 7.34 -4.91 32.58
N ALA A 122 6.21 -5.35 33.13
CA ALA A 122 4.94 -4.62 33.08
C ALA A 122 4.95 -3.29 33.85
N ASP A 123 5.87 -3.12 34.79
CA ASP A 123 6.04 -1.93 35.63
C ASP A 123 7.06 -0.93 35.09
N GLN A 124 7.79 -1.26 34.01
CA GLN A 124 8.72 -0.34 33.37
C GLN A 124 7.99 0.68 32.50
N PRO A 125 8.22 1.99 32.70
CA PRO A 125 7.61 3.03 31.86
C PRO A 125 8.36 3.25 30.53
N TYR A 126 9.51 2.58 30.33
CA TYR A 126 10.37 2.74 29.17
C TYR A 126 10.21 1.59 28.18
N ILE A 127 10.65 1.80 26.93
CA ILE A 127 10.63 0.76 25.91
C ILE A 127 11.58 -0.39 26.25
N MET A 128 11.28 -1.60 25.82
CA MET A 128 11.96 -2.81 26.26
C MET A 128 13.47 -2.80 26.05
N ILE A 129 13.93 -2.28 24.90
CA ILE A 129 15.37 -2.20 24.57
C ILE A 129 16.16 -1.26 25.48
N SER A 130 15.50 -0.40 26.26
CA SER A 130 16.17 0.51 27.20
C SER A 130 16.66 -0.18 28.48
N TYR A 131 16.09 -1.32 28.87
CA TYR A 131 16.38 -1.96 30.14
C TYR A 131 16.75 -3.44 30.03
N VAL A 132 16.38 -4.12 28.94
CA VAL A 132 16.68 -5.55 28.75
C VAL A 132 18.20 -5.79 28.79
N ASP A 133 18.64 -6.86 29.48
CA ASP A 133 20.03 -7.28 29.44
C ASP A 133 20.35 -7.87 28.07
N PRO A 134 21.25 -7.25 27.27
CA PRO A 134 21.58 -7.75 25.94
C PRO A 134 22.04 -9.21 25.97
N SER A 135 22.73 -9.67 27.01
CA SER A 135 23.22 -11.06 27.06
C SER A 135 22.12 -12.12 27.05
N GLN A 136 20.86 -11.74 27.32
CA GLN A 136 19.70 -12.63 27.28
C GLN A 136 19.09 -12.76 25.86
N LEU A 137 19.49 -11.90 24.93
CA LEU A 137 19.03 -11.90 23.54
C LEU A 137 19.77 -12.98 22.74
N THR A 138 19.43 -14.23 23.03
CA THR A 138 20.01 -15.43 22.42
C THR A 138 18.96 -16.32 21.77
N GLY A 139 19.37 -17.11 20.78
CA GLY A 139 18.53 -18.07 20.08
C GLY A 139 17.61 -17.40 19.06
N PHE A 140 18.05 -16.32 18.42
CA PHE A 140 17.26 -15.49 17.50
C PHE A 140 16.48 -16.30 16.45
N GLU A 141 17.17 -17.20 15.74
CA GLU A 141 16.57 -18.01 14.67
C GLU A 141 15.47 -18.96 15.19
N GLU A 142 15.76 -19.71 16.26
CA GLU A 142 14.81 -20.63 16.89
C GLU A 142 13.60 -19.89 17.47
N ARG A 143 13.84 -18.73 18.09
CA ARG A 143 12.79 -17.86 18.61
C ARG A 143 11.90 -17.32 17.51
N ARG A 144 12.46 -16.94 16.37
CA ARG A 144 11.68 -16.46 15.23
C ARG A 144 10.76 -17.54 14.68
N GLU A 145 11.27 -18.77 14.53
CA GLU A 145 10.45 -19.92 14.11
C GLU A 145 9.30 -20.18 15.10
N LYS A 146 9.60 -20.22 16.40
CA LYS A 146 8.60 -20.42 17.45
C LYS A 146 7.58 -19.27 17.53
N ALA A 147 8.03 -18.04 17.39
CA ALA A 147 7.17 -16.86 17.41
C ALA A 147 6.23 -16.84 16.19
N LEU A 148 6.73 -17.23 15.01
CA LEU A 148 5.88 -17.42 13.83
C LEU A 148 4.84 -18.51 14.09
N ASP A 149 5.25 -19.69 14.56
CA ASP A 149 4.35 -20.81 14.85
C ASP A 149 3.20 -20.40 15.80
N ASN A 150 3.54 -19.74 16.91
CA ASN A 150 2.58 -19.20 17.87
C ASN A 150 1.67 -18.13 17.24
N PHE A 151 2.23 -17.25 16.41
CA PHE A 151 1.46 -16.21 15.73
C PHE A 151 0.41 -16.81 14.78
N LEU A 152 0.74 -17.88 14.05
CA LEU A 152 -0.22 -18.58 13.18
C LEU A 152 -1.38 -19.16 14.01
N ASP A 153 -1.08 -19.81 15.15
CA ASP A 153 -2.08 -20.38 16.06
C ASP A 153 -3.00 -19.30 16.64
N MET A 154 -2.43 -18.19 17.12
CA MET A 154 -3.19 -17.07 17.69
C MET A 154 -4.10 -16.40 16.66
N ASN A 155 -3.71 -16.39 15.39
CA ASN A 155 -4.53 -15.86 14.29
C ASN A 155 -5.53 -16.88 13.72
N GLY A 156 -5.69 -18.04 14.36
CA GLY A 156 -6.64 -19.07 13.98
C GLY A 156 -6.26 -19.86 12.72
N GLN A 157 -5.02 -19.73 12.24
CA GLN A 157 -4.51 -20.51 11.11
C GLN A 157 -4.15 -21.89 11.63
N THR A 158 -4.99 -22.87 11.34
CA THR A 158 -4.89 -24.22 11.91
C THR A 158 -4.78 -25.28 10.83
N GLY A 159 -4.17 -26.42 11.18
CA GLY A 159 -3.98 -27.55 10.28
C GLY A 159 -3.21 -27.16 9.01
N GLU A 160 -3.78 -27.48 7.85
CA GLU A 160 -3.16 -27.29 6.55
C GLU A 160 -2.83 -25.81 6.20
N GLU A 161 -3.53 -24.82 6.79
CA GLU A 161 -3.16 -23.40 6.59
C GLU A 161 -1.85 -23.05 7.29
N LYS A 162 -1.65 -23.56 8.50
CA LYS A 162 -0.43 -23.38 9.27
C LYS A 162 0.76 -23.99 8.53
N GLU A 163 0.61 -25.24 8.09
CA GLU A 163 1.63 -25.94 7.30
C GLU A 163 2.01 -25.22 6.01
N TYR A 164 1.04 -24.57 5.34
CA TYR A 164 1.30 -23.78 4.15
C TYR A 164 2.27 -22.61 4.44
N PHE A 165 2.02 -21.85 5.51
CA PHE A 165 2.87 -20.72 5.90
C PHE A 165 4.23 -21.16 6.44
N LEU A 166 4.29 -22.25 7.21
CA LEU A 166 5.55 -22.81 7.69
C LEU A 166 6.42 -23.30 6.51
N ASN A 167 5.84 -23.99 5.53
CA ASN A 167 6.56 -24.42 4.31
C ASN A 167 6.94 -23.25 3.39
N MET A 168 6.26 -22.11 3.50
CA MET A 168 6.70 -20.88 2.83
C MET A 168 7.90 -20.27 3.57
N TYR A 169 7.88 -20.28 4.89
CA TYR A 169 8.95 -19.80 5.76
C TYR A 169 10.24 -20.60 5.64
N THR A 170 10.19 -21.92 5.42
CA THR A 170 11.40 -22.75 5.20
C THR A 170 12.24 -22.34 3.98
N LYS A 171 11.70 -21.48 3.11
CA LYS A 171 12.37 -20.95 1.92
C LYS A 171 13.01 -19.57 2.16
N VAL A 172 12.86 -19.01 3.35
CA VAL A 172 13.52 -17.76 3.74
C VAL A 172 15.01 -18.04 3.91
N ASP A 173 15.86 -17.24 3.27
CA ASP A 173 17.31 -17.37 3.40
C ASP A 173 17.75 -16.99 4.82
N THR A 174 18.54 -17.87 5.46
CA THR A 174 19.10 -17.68 6.79
C THR A 174 20.64 -17.83 6.79
N PRO A 175 21.37 -17.09 7.65
CA PRO A 175 20.89 -16.04 8.55
C PRO A 175 20.35 -14.82 7.80
N LEU A 176 19.39 -14.11 8.40
CA LEU A 176 18.81 -12.91 7.78
C LEU A 176 19.92 -11.87 7.56
N GLN A 177 19.99 -11.30 6.36
CA GLN A 177 20.89 -10.17 6.11
C GLN A 177 20.24 -8.88 6.60
N TYR A 178 21.01 -8.01 7.27
CA TYR A 178 20.57 -6.69 7.67
C TYR A 178 21.35 -5.58 6.97
N ARG A 179 20.59 -4.59 6.52
CA ARG A 179 21.01 -3.24 6.11
C ARG A 179 19.85 -2.30 6.42
N TRP A 180 20.09 -0.99 6.35
CA TRP A 180 19.08 0.01 6.68
C TRP A 180 17.77 -0.17 5.88
N THR A 181 16.70 -0.55 6.58
CA THR A 181 15.38 -0.87 5.98
C THR A 181 14.29 0.15 6.31
N LYS A 182 14.51 1.10 7.24
CA LYS A 182 13.50 2.07 7.68
C LYS A 182 12.88 2.88 6.54
N GLY A 183 13.68 3.28 5.55
CA GLY A 183 13.19 3.95 4.35
C GLY A 183 12.14 3.12 3.59
N TRP A 184 12.38 1.83 3.46
CA TRP A 184 11.49 0.89 2.79
C TRP A 184 10.26 0.52 3.62
N THR A 185 10.41 0.45 4.95
CA THR A 185 9.27 0.35 5.86
C THR A 185 8.29 1.49 5.60
N PHE A 186 8.77 2.73 5.51
CA PHE A 186 7.91 3.87 5.18
C PHE A 186 7.22 3.72 3.81
N VAL A 187 7.97 3.36 2.77
CA VAL A 187 7.41 3.20 1.41
C VAL A 187 6.32 2.12 1.39
N THR A 188 6.64 0.94 1.92
CA THR A 188 5.79 -0.25 1.78
C THR A 188 4.67 -0.33 2.82
N ALA A 189 4.94 0.01 4.08
CA ALA A 189 3.95 -0.11 5.14
C ALA A 189 3.00 1.10 5.19
N ASP A 190 3.53 2.30 4.94
CA ASP A 190 2.80 3.54 5.22
C ASP A 190 2.36 4.30 3.95
N PHE A 191 3.26 4.50 3.00
CA PHE A 191 2.98 5.39 1.86
C PHE A 191 2.07 4.75 0.81
N VAL A 192 2.47 3.61 0.24
CA VAL A 192 1.72 2.97 -0.87
C VAL A 192 0.33 2.52 -0.40
N SER A 193 0.21 2.07 0.85
CA SER A 193 -1.06 1.63 1.45
C SER A 193 -2.10 2.77 1.50
N GLN A 194 -1.68 4.02 1.69
CA GLN A 194 -2.56 5.19 1.74
C GLN A 194 -2.92 5.73 0.35
N CYS A 195 -2.06 5.51 -0.66
CA CYS A 195 -2.27 6.03 -2.02
C CYS A 195 -3.55 5.50 -2.68
N GLY A 196 -3.98 4.27 -2.35
CA GLY A 196 -5.13 3.61 -2.97
C GLY A 196 -6.42 4.40 -2.88
N VAL A 197 -6.80 4.83 -1.67
CA VAL A 197 -8.06 5.55 -1.44
C VAL A 197 -8.08 6.89 -2.16
N ILE A 198 -6.96 7.63 -2.10
CA ILE A 198 -6.82 8.95 -2.74
C ILE A 198 -6.94 8.79 -4.25
N LEU A 199 -6.22 7.83 -4.83
CA LEU A 199 -6.32 7.51 -6.25
C LEU A 199 -7.76 7.15 -6.64
N GLY A 200 -8.44 6.32 -5.84
CA GLY A 200 -9.84 5.96 -6.02
C GLY A 200 -10.77 7.19 -6.09
N ILE A 201 -10.62 8.15 -5.18
CA ILE A 201 -11.42 9.38 -5.19
C ILE A 201 -11.24 10.15 -6.51
N PHE A 202 -10.00 10.35 -6.95
CA PHE A 202 -9.74 11.16 -8.15
C PHE A 202 -10.10 10.43 -9.45
N LEU A 203 -9.94 9.11 -9.49
CA LEU A 203 -10.48 8.28 -10.58
C LEU A 203 -12.01 8.39 -10.65
N ALA A 204 -12.71 8.35 -9.52
CA ALA A 204 -14.15 8.53 -9.48
C ALA A 204 -14.56 9.90 -10.03
N ILE A 205 -13.90 10.99 -9.60
CA ILE A 205 -14.16 12.36 -10.08
C ILE A 205 -13.99 12.46 -11.61
N GLY A 206 -12.92 11.86 -12.15
CA GLY A 206 -12.64 11.93 -13.58
C GLY A 206 -13.52 11.03 -14.45
N ILE A 207 -13.80 9.82 -13.98
CA ILE A 207 -14.43 8.77 -14.80
C ILE A 207 -15.95 8.74 -14.61
N ALA A 208 -16.48 9.12 -13.45
CA ALA A 208 -17.92 9.09 -13.19
C ALA A 208 -18.76 9.82 -14.25
N PRO A 209 -18.35 10.97 -14.83
CA PRO A 209 -19.16 11.63 -15.85
C PRO A 209 -19.01 11.06 -17.28
N MET A 210 -18.28 9.96 -17.49
CA MET A 210 -17.96 9.45 -18.83
C MET A 210 -19.17 9.06 -19.69
N PHE A 211 -20.16 8.38 -19.09
CA PHE A 211 -21.39 7.98 -19.75
C PHE A 211 -22.58 8.85 -19.35
N CYS A 212 -22.76 9.13 -18.05
CA CYS A 212 -23.86 9.97 -17.57
C CYS A 212 -23.73 11.44 -18.02
N GLY A 213 -22.52 11.92 -18.33
CA GLY A 213 -22.28 13.28 -18.82
C GLY A 213 -22.96 13.57 -20.16
N GLU A 214 -23.09 12.59 -21.05
CA GLU A 214 -23.80 12.76 -22.34
C GLU A 214 -25.31 12.98 -22.16
N TRP A 215 -25.86 12.57 -21.01
CA TRP A 215 -27.25 12.86 -20.64
C TRP A 215 -27.38 14.27 -20.10
N HIS A 216 -26.42 14.68 -19.27
CA HIS A 216 -26.34 16.03 -18.72
C HIS A 216 -26.18 17.08 -19.82
N ASP A 217 -25.30 16.83 -20.78
CA ASP A 217 -24.96 17.75 -21.89
C ASP A 217 -25.96 17.67 -23.06
N ARG A 218 -26.99 16.81 -22.97
CA ARG A 218 -28.01 16.57 -24.03
C ARG A 218 -27.44 16.18 -25.40
N THR A 219 -26.20 15.72 -25.47
CA THR A 219 -25.52 15.26 -26.69
C THR A 219 -25.99 13.87 -27.14
N LYS A 220 -26.77 13.18 -26.31
CA LYS A 220 -27.36 11.87 -26.59
C LYS A 220 -28.04 11.78 -27.96
N ALA A 221 -28.89 12.74 -28.31
CA ALA A 221 -29.64 12.74 -29.56
C ALA A 221 -28.72 12.83 -30.78
N LEU A 222 -27.61 13.56 -30.65
CA LEU A 222 -26.61 13.68 -31.71
C LEU A 222 -25.93 12.34 -31.98
N ILE A 223 -25.54 11.62 -30.93
CA ILE A 223 -24.92 10.28 -31.04
C ILE A 223 -25.90 9.28 -31.70
N ALA A 224 -27.21 9.41 -31.42
CA ALA A 224 -28.26 8.56 -31.97
C ALA A 224 -28.35 8.60 -33.51
N THR A 225 -27.98 9.71 -34.13
CA THR A 225 -28.03 9.88 -35.59
C THR A 225 -26.90 9.16 -36.34
N THR A 226 -25.92 8.59 -35.62
CA THR A 226 -24.74 7.97 -36.22
C THR A 226 -24.89 6.45 -36.41
N LYS A 227 -24.60 5.96 -37.62
CA LYS A 227 -24.82 4.56 -38.07
C LYS A 227 -24.22 3.47 -37.16
N ASN A 228 -23.08 3.75 -36.51
CA ASN A 228 -22.36 2.83 -35.62
C ASN A 228 -22.04 3.45 -34.25
N GLY A 229 -22.70 4.56 -33.88
CA GLY A 229 -22.31 5.42 -32.76
C GLY A 229 -22.13 4.69 -31.46
N TRP A 230 -23.22 4.16 -30.91
CA TRP A 230 -23.31 3.75 -29.51
C TRP A 230 -22.26 2.75 -29.05
N LYS A 231 -22.15 1.59 -29.69
CA LYS A 231 -21.18 0.57 -29.26
C LYS A 231 -19.74 1.01 -29.51
N LYS A 232 -19.50 1.69 -30.63
CA LYS A 232 -18.15 2.16 -30.99
C LYS A 232 -17.69 3.29 -30.06
N ILE A 233 -18.54 4.27 -29.78
CA ILE A 233 -18.23 5.37 -28.86
C ILE A 233 -18.14 4.88 -27.41
N ALA A 234 -18.89 3.82 -27.04
CA ALA A 234 -18.75 3.19 -25.73
C ALA A 234 -17.36 2.57 -25.55
N GLY A 235 -16.92 1.77 -26.53
CA GLY A 235 -15.58 1.18 -26.50
C GLY A 235 -14.48 2.25 -26.47
N VAL A 236 -14.64 3.33 -27.23
CA VAL A 236 -13.69 4.45 -27.21
C VAL A 236 -13.65 5.14 -25.84
N LYS A 237 -14.80 5.35 -25.18
CA LYS A 237 -14.88 5.91 -23.82
C LYS A 237 -14.23 5.01 -22.78
N VAL A 238 -14.43 3.69 -22.88
CA VAL A 238 -13.75 2.71 -22.03
C VAL A 238 -12.23 2.82 -22.22
N MET A 239 -11.75 2.82 -23.46
CA MET A 239 -10.32 2.98 -23.76
C MET A 239 -9.77 4.31 -23.24
N ALA A 240 -10.50 5.42 -23.40
CA ALA A 240 -10.08 6.73 -22.91
C ALA A 240 -9.99 6.76 -21.37
N ALA A 241 -10.94 6.12 -20.67
CA ALA A 241 -10.92 6.01 -19.21
C ALA A 241 -9.74 5.14 -18.74
N VAL A 242 -9.49 3.99 -19.37
CA VAL A 242 -8.32 3.14 -19.05
C VAL A 242 -7.02 3.90 -19.29
N LEU A 243 -6.87 4.62 -20.40
CA LEU A 243 -5.70 5.45 -20.65
C LEU A 243 -5.51 6.53 -19.60
N PHE A 244 -6.58 7.23 -19.21
CA PHE A 244 -6.53 8.21 -18.14
C PHE A 244 -6.09 7.60 -16.80
N THR A 245 -6.60 6.41 -16.46
CA THR A 245 -6.20 5.68 -15.25
C THR A 245 -4.71 5.35 -15.27
N LEU A 246 -4.19 4.86 -16.41
CA LEU A 246 -2.77 4.55 -16.58
C LEU A 246 -1.89 5.81 -16.49
N GLU A 247 -2.34 6.93 -17.06
CA GLU A 247 -1.63 8.21 -16.98
C GLU A 247 -1.58 8.73 -15.54
N LEU A 248 -2.71 8.75 -14.84
CA LEU A 248 -2.76 9.22 -13.45
C LEU A 248 -1.91 8.34 -12.54
N TYR A 249 -2.05 7.02 -12.64
CA TYR A 249 -1.21 6.07 -11.92
C TYR A 249 0.28 6.28 -12.25
N GLY A 250 0.62 6.38 -13.54
CA GLY A 250 2.01 6.56 -13.97
C GLY A 250 2.63 7.86 -13.47
N ILE A 251 1.88 8.98 -13.49
CA ILE A 251 2.35 10.26 -12.94
C ILE A 251 2.69 10.13 -11.46
N ILE A 252 1.83 9.45 -10.68
CA ILE A 252 2.03 9.26 -9.24
C ILE A 252 3.22 8.33 -9.01
N THR A 253 3.17 7.09 -9.51
CA THR A 253 4.18 6.07 -9.25
C THR A 253 5.57 6.48 -9.74
N VAL A 254 5.70 7.07 -10.93
CA VAL A 254 7.01 7.53 -11.43
C VAL A 254 7.56 8.65 -10.56
N SER A 255 6.71 9.56 -10.08
CA SER A 255 7.16 10.66 -9.21
C SER A 255 7.55 10.15 -7.82
N SER A 256 6.80 9.22 -7.25
CA SER A 256 7.11 8.61 -5.95
C SER A 256 8.40 7.80 -5.99
N VAL A 257 8.56 6.92 -6.99
CA VAL A 257 9.80 6.15 -7.18
C VAL A 257 10.99 7.09 -7.44
N PHE A 258 10.79 8.17 -8.20
CA PHE A 258 11.83 9.18 -8.39
C PHE A 258 12.26 9.83 -7.07
N LEU A 259 11.30 10.27 -6.24
CA LEU A 259 11.61 10.87 -4.94
C LEU A 259 12.27 9.86 -4.00
N GLN A 260 11.77 8.63 -3.94
CA GLN A 260 12.36 7.54 -3.18
C GLN A 260 13.83 7.32 -3.56
N ILE A 261 14.16 7.23 -4.86
CA ILE A 261 15.55 7.07 -5.32
C ILE A 261 16.40 8.30 -4.94
N VAL A 262 15.84 9.51 -5.03
CA VAL A 262 16.57 10.73 -4.64
C VAL A 262 16.89 10.73 -3.15
N PHE A 263 15.92 10.42 -2.30
CA PHE A 263 16.02 10.53 -0.85
C PHE A 263 16.66 9.30 -0.19
N LEU A 264 16.12 8.11 -0.47
CA LEU A 264 16.54 6.85 0.12
C LEU A 264 17.65 6.18 -0.70
N GLY A 265 17.70 6.40 -2.02
CA GLY A 265 18.58 5.63 -2.89
C GLY A 265 18.10 4.19 -3.04
N THR A 266 19.03 3.26 -3.23
CA THR A 266 18.73 1.83 -3.46
C THR A 266 19.29 0.93 -2.36
N GLU A 267 19.88 1.47 -1.30
CA GLU A 267 20.40 0.66 -0.20
C GLU A 267 19.26 -0.08 0.51
N GLY A 268 19.41 -1.38 0.76
CA GLY A 268 18.40 -2.19 1.46
C GLY A 268 17.34 -2.87 0.58
N TRP A 269 17.36 -2.66 -0.75
CA TRP A 269 16.37 -3.20 -1.69
C TRP A 269 16.28 -4.74 -1.70
N ASP A 270 17.39 -5.42 -1.46
CA ASP A 270 17.56 -6.87 -1.46
C ASP A 270 17.47 -7.48 -0.06
N MET A 271 17.19 -6.67 0.98
CA MET A 271 16.98 -7.18 2.32
C MET A 271 15.71 -8.02 2.41
N PRO A 272 15.69 -9.05 3.26
CA PRO A 272 14.49 -9.84 3.51
C PRO A 272 13.38 -8.97 4.11
N ILE A 273 12.13 -9.20 3.71
CA ILE A 273 10.97 -8.46 4.27
C ILE A 273 10.83 -8.65 5.78
N GLN A 274 11.48 -9.66 6.35
CA GLN A 274 11.55 -9.95 7.78
C GLN A 274 12.23 -8.82 8.56
N CYS A 275 13.12 -8.05 7.93
CA CYS A 275 13.67 -6.83 8.54
C CYS A 275 12.62 -5.73 8.71
N ILE A 276 11.57 -5.71 7.89
CA ILE A 276 10.43 -4.80 8.07
C ILE A 276 9.43 -5.39 9.05
N LYS A 277 9.12 -6.69 8.92
CA LYS A 277 8.22 -7.40 9.82
C LYS A 277 8.74 -8.79 10.15
N ILE A 278 9.24 -8.96 11.37
CA ILE A 278 10.01 -10.13 11.80
C ILE A 278 9.27 -11.48 11.66
N LEU A 279 7.94 -11.47 11.70
CA LEU A 279 7.08 -12.66 11.54
C LEU A 279 6.53 -12.84 10.12
N ALA A 280 7.02 -12.10 9.13
CA ALA A 280 6.61 -12.32 7.75
C ALA A 280 7.06 -13.71 7.27
N ALA A 281 6.11 -14.51 6.77
CA ALA A 281 6.41 -15.87 6.30
C ALA A 281 6.92 -15.90 4.84
N ALA A 282 6.71 -14.85 4.06
CA ALA A 282 7.04 -14.86 2.63
C ALA A 282 8.57 -14.74 2.40
N PRO A 283 9.18 -15.58 1.55
CA PRO A 283 10.61 -15.57 1.25
C PRO A 283 10.93 -14.51 0.19
N TRP A 284 10.54 -13.27 0.45
CA TRP A 284 10.66 -12.16 -0.48
C TRP A 284 11.65 -11.14 0.05
N ASN A 285 12.30 -10.44 -0.87
CA ASN A 285 13.01 -9.22 -0.51
C ASN A 285 12.09 -8.00 -0.58
N VAL A 286 12.57 -6.90 -0.03
CA VAL A 286 11.84 -5.65 0.06
C VAL A 286 11.43 -5.10 -1.32
N LEU A 287 12.31 -5.17 -2.33
CA LEU A 287 11.98 -4.72 -3.69
C LEU A 287 10.82 -5.54 -4.30
N GLN A 288 10.80 -6.86 -4.09
CA GLN A 288 9.70 -7.70 -4.56
C GLN A 288 8.37 -7.32 -3.88
N ALA A 289 8.41 -7.00 -2.58
CA ALA A 289 7.26 -6.48 -1.86
C ALA A 289 6.75 -5.17 -2.47
N GLU A 290 7.63 -4.19 -2.66
CA GLU A 290 7.30 -2.90 -3.27
C GLU A 290 6.70 -3.05 -4.69
N ILE A 291 7.31 -3.88 -5.54
CA ILE A 291 6.79 -4.17 -6.89
C ILE A 291 5.37 -4.73 -6.80
N TYR A 292 5.12 -5.66 -5.87
CA TYR A 292 3.79 -6.21 -5.65
C TYR A 292 2.79 -5.12 -5.25
N GLU A 293 3.16 -4.19 -4.36
CA GLU A 293 2.24 -3.14 -3.91
C GLU A 293 1.88 -2.17 -5.04
N TYR A 294 2.84 -1.80 -5.89
CA TYR A 294 2.56 -0.99 -7.06
C TYR A 294 1.70 -1.73 -8.10
N ILE A 295 1.91 -3.05 -8.28
CA ILE A 295 1.04 -3.89 -9.13
C ILE A 295 -0.37 -3.96 -8.54
N TYR A 296 -0.49 -4.14 -7.22
CA TYR A 296 -1.77 -4.12 -6.50
C TYR A 296 -2.51 -2.80 -6.74
N LEU A 297 -1.83 -1.66 -6.57
CA LEU A 297 -2.40 -0.34 -6.80
C LEU A 297 -2.87 -0.15 -8.25
N LEU A 298 -2.09 -0.59 -9.23
CA LEU A 298 -2.44 -0.52 -10.66
C LEU A 298 -3.68 -1.36 -10.99
N LEU A 299 -3.70 -2.62 -10.55
CA LEU A 299 -4.80 -3.55 -10.85
C LEU A 299 -6.08 -3.17 -10.11
N ALA A 300 -5.97 -2.63 -8.88
CA ALA A 300 -7.09 -2.01 -8.18
C ALA A 300 -7.62 -0.79 -8.95
N ALA A 301 -6.74 0.09 -9.45
CA ALA A 301 -7.14 1.27 -10.23
C ALA A 301 -7.88 0.91 -11.53
N LEU A 302 -7.37 -0.09 -12.27
CA LEU A 302 -8.02 -0.60 -13.48
C LEU A 302 -9.35 -1.30 -13.17
N GLY A 303 -9.38 -2.11 -12.11
CA GLY A 303 -10.59 -2.76 -11.59
C GLY A 303 -11.68 -1.75 -11.26
N TYR A 304 -11.31 -0.76 -10.43
CA TYR A 304 -12.18 0.33 -10.01
C TYR A 304 -12.68 1.16 -11.20
N THR A 305 -11.82 1.44 -12.19
CA THR A 305 -12.21 2.13 -13.43
C THR A 305 -13.39 1.45 -14.12
N GLY A 306 -13.36 0.12 -14.24
CA GLY A 306 -14.46 -0.67 -14.82
C GLY A 306 -15.76 -0.52 -14.02
N ILE A 307 -15.68 -0.53 -12.70
CA ILE A 307 -16.81 -0.36 -11.79
C ILE A 307 -17.41 1.06 -11.91
N VAL A 308 -16.57 2.10 -11.88
CA VAL A 308 -17.01 3.50 -12.03
C VAL A 308 -17.71 3.71 -13.38
N LEU A 309 -17.18 3.12 -14.45
CA LEU A 309 -17.82 3.15 -15.78
C LEU A 309 -19.20 2.48 -15.76
N LEU A 310 -19.37 1.37 -15.04
CA LEU A 310 -20.67 0.73 -14.86
C LEU A 310 -21.63 1.64 -14.07
N CYS A 311 -21.19 2.23 -12.96
CA CYS A 311 -21.99 3.22 -12.21
C CYS A 311 -22.42 4.40 -13.10
N SER A 312 -21.50 4.89 -13.94
CA SER A 312 -21.76 5.97 -14.89
C SER A 312 -22.80 5.58 -15.95
N ALA A 313 -22.77 4.34 -16.44
CA ALA A 313 -23.75 3.83 -17.40
C ALA A 313 -25.14 3.61 -16.77
N LEU A 314 -25.19 3.23 -15.49
CA LEU A 314 -26.41 2.94 -14.74
C LEU A 314 -27.13 4.18 -14.22
N THR A 315 -26.45 5.33 -14.17
CA THR A 315 -26.99 6.60 -13.66
C THR A 315 -27.24 7.62 -14.77
N LYS A 316 -28.01 8.67 -14.47
CA LYS A 316 -28.28 9.80 -15.39
C LYS A 316 -27.65 11.11 -14.90
N SER A 317 -27.05 11.12 -13.72
CA SER A 317 -26.50 12.30 -13.06
C SER A 317 -25.04 12.05 -12.70
N ASN A 318 -24.17 12.99 -13.08
CA ASN A 318 -22.74 12.98 -12.73
C ASN A 318 -22.54 12.88 -11.22
N TYR A 319 -23.34 13.61 -10.45
CA TYR A 319 -23.28 13.62 -8.99
C TYR A 319 -23.65 12.26 -8.39
N VAL A 320 -24.73 11.63 -8.85
CA VAL A 320 -25.14 10.31 -8.36
C VAL A 320 -24.13 9.24 -8.72
N SER A 321 -23.58 9.28 -9.94
CA SER A 321 -22.51 8.35 -10.35
C SER A 321 -21.29 8.47 -9.45
N LEU A 322 -20.88 9.71 -9.13
CA LEU A 322 -19.75 9.98 -8.25
C LEU A 322 -20.02 9.45 -6.84
N LEU A 323 -21.17 9.77 -6.24
CA LEU A 323 -21.51 9.32 -4.89
C LEU A 323 -21.52 7.80 -4.76
N ILE A 324 -22.12 7.08 -5.73
CA ILE A 324 -22.11 5.61 -5.72
C ILE A 324 -20.69 5.08 -5.85
N SER A 325 -19.88 5.67 -6.73
CA SER A 325 -18.49 5.26 -6.93
C SER A 325 -17.67 5.41 -5.65
N LEU A 326 -17.83 6.52 -4.93
CA LEU A 326 -17.16 6.75 -3.64
C LEU A 326 -17.69 5.80 -2.56
N ALA A 327 -19.00 5.58 -2.50
CA ALA A 327 -19.62 4.68 -1.53
C ALA A 327 -19.11 3.24 -1.64
N ILE A 328 -18.77 2.77 -2.85
CA ILE A 328 -18.17 1.44 -3.07
C ILE A 328 -16.84 1.26 -2.35
N ILE A 329 -16.10 2.34 -2.09
CA ILE A 329 -14.85 2.30 -1.30
C ILE A 329 -15.18 2.54 0.18
N PHE A 330 -15.78 3.69 0.49
CA PHE A 330 -15.91 4.15 1.87
C PHE A 330 -16.89 3.35 2.73
N VAL A 331 -17.99 2.84 2.16
CA VAL A 331 -18.98 2.07 2.93
C VAL A 331 -18.40 0.73 3.37
N PRO A 332 -17.78 -0.09 2.49
CA PRO A 332 -17.07 -1.29 2.92
C PRO A 332 -16.00 -1.03 3.97
N MET A 333 -15.17 0.01 3.79
CA MET A 333 -14.13 0.35 4.77
C MET A 333 -14.75 0.61 6.16
N ALA A 334 -15.81 1.41 6.24
CA ALA A 334 -16.50 1.71 7.50
C ALA A 334 -17.25 0.50 8.09
N ALA A 335 -17.75 -0.39 7.24
CA ALA A 335 -18.50 -1.58 7.65
C ALA A 335 -17.61 -2.74 8.11
N SER A 336 -16.37 -2.82 7.62
CA SER A 336 -15.42 -3.92 7.86
C SER A 336 -15.30 -4.29 9.34
N GLN A 337 -15.13 -3.29 10.21
CA GLN A 337 -15.00 -3.46 11.67
C GLN A 337 -16.21 -4.13 12.35
N PHE A 338 -17.39 -4.09 11.73
CA PHE A 338 -18.62 -4.70 12.27
C PHE A 338 -18.87 -6.10 11.74
N LEU A 339 -18.07 -6.58 10.79
CA LEU A 339 -18.21 -7.89 10.18
C LEU A 339 -17.28 -8.93 10.85
N PRO A 340 -17.68 -10.20 10.88
CA PRO A 340 -16.78 -11.30 11.23
C PRO A 340 -15.60 -11.40 10.24
N LEU A 341 -14.53 -12.09 10.62
CA LEU A 341 -13.28 -12.21 9.84
C LEU A 341 -13.51 -12.62 8.37
N TRP A 342 -14.42 -13.55 8.10
CA TRP A 342 -14.73 -13.96 6.72
C TRP A 342 -15.35 -12.80 5.91
N GLY A 343 -16.16 -11.95 6.55
CA GLY A 343 -16.79 -10.79 5.93
C GLY A 343 -15.78 -9.69 5.65
N GLN A 344 -14.84 -9.46 6.57
CA GLN A 344 -13.72 -8.54 6.36
C GLN A 344 -12.90 -8.94 5.14
N ARG A 345 -12.47 -10.21 5.09
CA ARG A 345 -11.73 -10.77 3.95
C ARG A 345 -12.48 -10.59 2.61
N LEU A 346 -13.80 -10.75 2.59
CA LEU A 346 -14.56 -10.51 1.36
C LEU A 346 -14.57 -9.04 0.94
N LEU A 347 -14.65 -8.11 1.89
CA LEU A 347 -14.60 -6.68 1.59
C LEU A 347 -13.21 -6.25 1.11
N ASP A 348 -12.14 -6.87 1.61
CA ASP A 348 -10.76 -6.58 1.18
C ASP A 348 -10.52 -6.83 -0.31
N LEU A 349 -11.33 -7.69 -0.94
CA LEU A 349 -11.27 -7.98 -2.38
C LEU A 349 -11.88 -6.87 -3.25
N ILE A 350 -12.55 -5.88 -2.66
CA ILE A 350 -13.06 -4.71 -3.37
C ILE A 350 -11.87 -3.79 -3.68
N PRO A 351 -11.75 -3.25 -4.91
CA PRO A 351 -10.66 -2.34 -5.26
C PRO A 351 -10.50 -1.20 -4.24
N PHE A 352 -9.28 -0.99 -3.75
CA PHE A 352 -8.88 0.01 -2.75
C PHE A 352 -9.45 -0.17 -1.33
N VAL A 353 -10.18 -1.24 -1.03
CA VAL A 353 -10.69 -1.52 0.33
C VAL A 353 -9.69 -2.36 1.13
N GLY A 354 -9.10 -3.38 0.51
CA GLY A 354 -8.03 -4.16 1.11
C GLY A 354 -6.71 -3.39 1.23
N SER A 355 -5.71 -4.02 1.83
CA SER A 355 -4.38 -3.43 2.03
C SER A 355 -3.30 -4.13 1.20
N SER A 356 -2.38 -3.36 0.59
CA SER A 356 -1.17 -3.89 -0.04
C SER A 356 -0.24 -4.57 0.98
N THR A 357 -0.26 -4.10 2.23
CA THR A 357 0.54 -4.64 3.35
C THR A 357 0.12 -6.04 3.80
N ASP A 358 -0.92 -6.60 3.21
CA ASP A 358 -1.35 -7.98 3.46
C ASP A 358 -0.31 -9.02 3.02
N ILE A 359 0.66 -8.62 2.19
CA ILE A 359 1.87 -9.40 1.91
C ILE A 359 2.69 -9.73 3.17
N PHE A 360 2.65 -8.86 4.18
CA PHE A 360 3.29 -9.07 5.47
C PHE A 360 2.39 -9.85 6.44
N ARG A 361 1.19 -10.25 6.00
CA ARG A 361 0.22 -10.99 6.81
C ARG A 361 0.10 -12.42 6.29
N THR A 362 -0.35 -13.31 7.17
CA THR A 362 -0.52 -14.73 6.87
C THR A 362 -1.99 -15.05 6.59
N ASN A 363 -2.56 -14.43 5.55
CA ASN A 363 -3.96 -14.65 5.19
C ASN A 363 -4.11 -15.60 3.99
N THR A 364 -5.08 -16.50 4.07
CA THR A 364 -5.45 -17.44 3.00
C THR A 364 -6.95 -17.39 2.72
N TYR A 365 -7.31 -17.61 1.47
CA TYR A 365 -8.68 -17.84 1.03
C TYR A 365 -8.85 -19.29 0.58
N HIS A 366 -9.98 -19.87 0.95
CA HIS A 366 -10.40 -21.20 0.51
C HIS A 366 -11.36 -21.07 -0.66
N LEU A 367 -10.90 -21.37 -1.87
CA LEU A 367 -11.71 -21.34 -3.08
C LEU A 367 -11.60 -22.69 -3.79
N PHE A 368 -12.75 -23.36 -3.98
CA PHE A 368 -12.82 -24.63 -4.72
C PHE A 368 -11.88 -25.74 -4.20
N GLY A 369 -11.65 -25.78 -2.89
CA GLY A 369 -10.72 -26.75 -2.27
C GLY A 369 -9.24 -26.39 -2.40
N LEU A 370 -8.91 -25.25 -3.03
CA LEU A 370 -7.56 -24.70 -3.08
C LEU A 370 -7.40 -23.57 -2.06
N ARG A 371 -6.25 -23.57 -1.39
CA ARG A 371 -5.80 -22.47 -0.53
C ARG A 371 -4.98 -21.51 -1.36
N ILE A 372 -5.41 -20.26 -1.41
CA ILE A 372 -4.73 -19.21 -2.16
C ILE A 372 -4.27 -18.16 -1.16
N TRP A 373 -2.97 -17.89 -1.15
CA TRP A 373 -2.40 -16.79 -0.38
C TRP A 373 -3.03 -15.47 -0.82
N SER A 374 -3.47 -14.68 0.16
CA SER A 374 -4.31 -13.50 -0.05
C SER A 374 -3.76 -12.47 -1.05
N PRO A 375 -2.43 -12.20 -1.15
CA PRO A 375 -1.90 -11.26 -2.13
C PRO A 375 -2.31 -11.57 -3.58
N TYR A 376 -2.42 -12.86 -3.94
CA TYR A 376 -2.83 -13.25 -5.29
C TYR A 376 -4.27 -12.90 -5.60
N LEU A 377 -5.18 -13.00 -4.62
CA LEU A 377 -6.59 -12.63 -4.82
C LEU A 377 -6.81 -11.13 -4.76
N LEU A 378 -6.05 -10.44 -3.91
CA LEU A 378 -6.06 -8.98 -3.82
C LEU A 378 -5.67 -8.30 -5.14
N ILE A 379 -4.87 -8.94 -5.99
CA ILE A 379 -4.57 -8.42 -7.33
C ILE A 379 -5.50 -8.94 -8.43
N THR A 380 -5.96 -10.20 -8.34
CA THR A 380 -6.76 -10.82 -9.42
C THR A 380 -8.25 -10.52 -9.34
N VAL A 381 -8.83 -10.40 -8.14
CA VAL A 381 -10.27 -10.15 -7.97
C VAL A 381 -10.66 -8.72 -8.40
N PRO A 382 -9.97 -7.65 -7.95
CA PRO A 382 -10.26 -6.29 -8.41
C PRO A 382 -10.29 -6.13 -9.92
N ILE A 383 -9.25 -6.61 -10.62
CA ILE A 383 -9.18 -6.52 -12.09
C ILE A 383 -10.29 -7.34 -12.76
N SER A 384 -10.61 -8.52 -12.22
CA SER A 384 -11.70 -9.37 -12.73
C SER A 384 -13.06 -8.69 -12.59
N LEU A 385 -13.33 -8.07 -11.43
CA LEU A 385 -14.56 -7.29 -11.21
C LEU A 385 -14.68 -6.11 -12.20
N GLY A 386 -13.58 -5.42 -12.46
CA GLY A 386 -13.54 -4.36 -13.47
C GLY A 386 -13.81 -4.88 -14.88
N LEU A 387 -13.13 -5.95 -15.31
CA LEU A 387 -13.31 -6.55 -16.63
C LEU A 387 -14.73 -7.07 -16.85
N ILE A 388 -15.34 -7.68 -15.82
CA ILE A 388 -16.74 -8.13 -15.86
C ILE A 388 -17.68 -6.92 -15.97
N SER A 389 -17.37 -5.81 -15.30
CA SER A 389 -18.21 -4.59 -15.31
C SER A 389 -18.27 -3.91 -16.68
N LEU A 390 -17.21 -4.01 -17.50
CA LEU A 390 -17.10 -3.30 -18.78
C LEU A 390 -18.17 -3.72 -19.82
N PRO A 391 -18.40 -5.00 -20.13
CA PRO A 391 -19.50 -5.43 -21.00
C PRO A 391 -20.87 -4.93 -20.55
N PHE A 392 -21.15 -4.95 -19.23
CA PHE A 392 -22.40 -4.45 -18.68
C PHE A 392 -22.53 -2.94 -18.84
N ALA A 393 -21.45 -2.18 -18.58
CA ALA A 393 -21.43 -0.73 -18.76
C ALA A 393 -21.79 -0.36 -20.22
N VAL A 394 -21.12 -1.01 -21.18
CA VAL A 394 -21.38 -0.83 -22.62
C VAL A 394 -22.81 -1.24 -22.97
N HIS A 395 -23.29 -2.37 -22.46
CA HIS A 395 -24.64 -2.87 -22.72
C HIS A 395 -25.72 -1.91 -22.20
N PHE A 396 -25.66 -1.53 -20.92
CA PHE A 396 -26.68 -0.68 -20.29
C PHE A 396 -26.73 0.71 -20.91
N TRP A 397 -25.57 1.29 -21.21
CA TRP A 397 -25.51 2.57 -21.90
C TRP A 397 -26.10 2.46 -23.31
N ALA A 398 -25.71 1.45 -24.09
CA ALA A 398 -26.21 1.23 -25.45
C ALA A 398 -27.69 0.81 -25.52
N LYS A 399 -28.27 0.25 -24.44
CA LYS A 399 -29.71 -0.04 -24.37
C LYS A 399 -30.52 1.23 -24.10
N ARG A 400 -30.12 2.01 -23.10
CA ARG A 400 -30.79 3.28 -22.74
C ARG A 400 -30.67 4.34 -23.82
N ALA A 401 -29.65 4.25 -24.65
CA ALA A 401 -29.44 5.00 -25.86
C ALA A 401 -30.54 4.90 -26.91
N LYS A 402 -31.20 3.73 -27.02
CA LYS A 402 -32.20 3.44 -28.06
C LYS A 402 -33.60 3.96 -27.75
N ILE A 403 -33.84 4.36 -26.49
CA ILE A 403 -35.07 4.99 -25.98
C ILE A 403 -34.85 6.49 -25.99
#